data_AF-A0A1I2RJD3-F1
#
_entry.id   AF-A0A1I2RJD3-F1
#
_cell.length_a   1.000
_cell.length_b   1.000
_cell.length_c   1.000
_cell.angle_alpha   90.00
_cell.angle_beta   90.00
_cell.angle_gamma   90.00
#
_symmetry.space_group_name_H-M   'P 1'
#
loop_
_entity.id
_entity.type
_entity.pdbx_description
1 polymer ?
#
loop_
_entity_poly.entity_id
_entity_poly.type
_entity_poly.pdbx_seq_one_letter_code
_entity_poly.pdbx_strand_id
1 'polypeptide(L)'
;MDEVVTDIGSGLNYKLPKWNELLDEMMNGQIETIYITYKDRFVRLDYDWFETLCRKHNTEIVVLNNVETSPDQEMVDDIVSIVNIFSCRLPGLRKYKSKIANGKSLTDGENNDKDSKEP
;
A
#
# COMPACT_ATOMS: atom_id res chain seq x y z
N MET A 1 -27.41 -12.13 -8.53
CA MET A 1 -27.95 -11.08 -7.64
C MET A 1 -26.75 -10.25 -7.27
N ASP A 2 -26.90 -8.94 -7.27
CA ASP A 2 -25.76 -8.04 -7.32
C ASP A 2 -25.64 -7.38 -5.94
N GLU A 3 -24.47 -7.48 -5.32
CA GLU A 3 -24.21 -7.00 -3.97
C GLU A 3 -23.22 -5.83 -3.95
N VAL A 4 -23.39 -4.90 -3.01
CA VAL A 4 -22.61 -3.67 -2.88
C VAL A 4 -21.70 -3.74 -1.66
N VAL A 5 -20.52 -4.33 -1.85
CA VAL A 5 -19.48 -4.42 -0.81
C VAL A 5 -18.84 -3.06 -0.57
N THR A 6 -18.75 -2.65 0.70
CA THR A 6 -18.26 -1.31 1.12
C THR A 6 -17.44 -1.39 2.39
N ASP A 7 -16.16 -1.06 2.31
CA ASP A 7 -15.20 -1.04 3.42
C ASP A 7 -14.58 0.35 3.60
N ILE A 8 -14.02 0.64 4.79
CA ILE A 8 -13.43 1.96 5.09
C ILE A 8 -11.97 1.80 5.55
N GLY A 9 -11.04 2.26 4.71
CA GLY A 9 -9.62 2.35 5.01
C GLY A 9 -8.78 2.67 3.77
N SER A 10 -7.46 2.79 3.96
CA SER A 10 -6.48 2.94 2.87
C SER A 10 -6.41 1.65 2.04
N GLY A 11 -6.22 1.80 0.72
CA GLY A 11 -5.99 0.68 -0.21
C GLY A 11 -4.68 -0.09 0.02
N LEU A 12 -3.82 0.33 0.98
CA LEU A 12 -2.69 -0.46 1.48
C LEU A 12 -3.08 -1.46 2.59
N ASN A 13 -4.32 -1.42 3.09
CA ASN A 13 -4.77 -2.25 4.20
C ASN A 13 -5.42 -3.57 3.73
N TYR A 14 -4.61 -4.59 3.47
CA TYR A 14 -5.11 -5.95 3.13
C TYR A 14 -5.77 -6.71 4.32
N LYS A 15 -6.23 -5.99 5.36
CA LYS A 15 -7.00 -6.52 6.50
C LYS A 15 -8.40 -5.90 6.64
N LEU A 16 -8.88 -5.26 5.57
CA LEU A 16 -10.26 -4.80 5.47
C LEU A 16 -11.21 -6.02 5.50
N PRO A 17 -12.19 -6.10 6.42
CA PRO A 17 -12.94 -7.34 6.67
C PRO A 17 -13.73 -7.84 5.47
N LYS A 18 -14.55 -6.98 4.85
CA LYS A 18 -15.42 -7.38 3.73
C LYS A 18 -14.65 -7.52 2.43
N TRP A 19 -13.52 -6.81 2.29
CA TRP A 19 -12.61 -7.04 1.16
C TRP A 19 -11.94 -8.43 1.22
N ASN A 20 -11.62 -8.93 2.43
CA ASN A 20 -11.16 -10.31 2.59
C ASN A 20 -12.31 -11.32 2.38
N GLU A 21 -13.51 -11.03 2.89
CA GLU A 21 -14.72 -11.83 2.66
C GLU A 21 -15.03 -11.97 1.16
N LEU A 22 -14.99 -10.86 0.41
CA LEU A 22 -15.08 -10.80 -1.06
C LEU A 22 -14.01 -11.66 -1.76
N LEU A 23 -12.78 -11.68 -1.25
CA LEU A 23 -11.73 -12.54 -1.78
C LEU A 23 -11.95 -14.02 -1.45
N ASP A 24 -12.42 -14.36 -0.26
CA ASP A 24 -12.73 -15.74 0.13
C ASP A 24 -13.89 -16.30 -0.71
N GLU A 25 -14.96 -15.52 -0.90
CA GLU A 25 -16.08 -15.89 -1.80
C GLU A 25 -15.65 -16.02 -3.27
N MET A 26 -14.81 -15.11 -3.76
CA MET A 26 -14.19 -15.20 -5.07
C MET A 26 -13.33 -16.48 -5.20
N MET A 27 -12.50 -16.78 -4.21
CA MET A 27 -11.65 -17.98 -4.22
C MET A 27 -12.46 -19.28 -4.16
N ASN A 28 -13.61 -19.27 -3.47
CA ASN A 28 -14.59 -20.36 -3.45
C ASN A 28 -15.38 -20.51 -4.76
N GLY A 29 -15.21 -19.60 -5.73
CA GLY A 29 -15.95 -19.62 -7.00
C GLY A 29 -17.41 -19.15 -6.88
N GLN A 30 -17.74 -18.36 -5.85
CA GLN A 30 -19.08 -17.79 -5.65
C GLN A 30 -19.32 -16.52 -6.49
N ILE A 31 -18.26 -15.91 -7.04
CA ILE A 31 -18.30 -14.61 -7.72
C ILE A 31 -17.74 -14.74 -9.14
N GLU A 32 -18.56 -14.41 -10.14
CA GLU A 32 -18.18 -14.41 -11.56
C GLU A 32 -17.55 -13.06 -12.00
N THR A 33 -17.97 -11.94 -11.40
CA THR A 33 -17.48 -10.61 -11.78
C THR A 33 -17.47 -9.66 -10.59
N ILE A 34 -16.36 -8.92 -10.43
CA ILE A 34 -16.20 -7.84 -9.45
C ILE A 34 -16.20 -6.50 -10.20
N TYR A 35 -17.13 -5.61 -9.87
CA TYR A 35 -17.21 -4.28 -10.47
C TYR A 35 -16.57 -3.24 -9.55
N ILE A 36 -15.63 -2.44 -10.09
CA ILE A 36 -14.96 -1.35 -9.36
C ILE A 36 -14.93 -0.08 -10.21
N THR A 37 -14.93 1.09 -9.59
CA THR A 37 -14.72 2.35 -10.33
C THR A 37 -13.27 2.47 -10.83
N TYR A 38 -12.30 2.06 -10.01
CA TYR A 38 -10.86 2.13 -10.30
C TYR A 38 -10.08 0.99 -9.65
N LYS A 39 -8.92 0.67 -10.25
CA LYS A 39 -7.93 -0.27 -9.69
C LYS A 39 -7.58 0.04 -8.22
N ASP A 40 -7.42 1.33 -7.89
CA ASP A 40 -7.00 1.80 -6.55
C ASP A 40 -8.05 1.60 -5.45
N ARG A 41 -9.34 1.48 -5.80
CA ARG A 41 -10.44 1.15 -4.88
C ARG A 41 -10.43 -0.34 -4.50
N PHE A 42 -9.77 -1.18 -5.30
CA PHE A 42 -9.59 -2.59 -4.98
C PHE A 42 -8.31 -2.82 -4.16
N VAL A 43 -7.16 -2.32 -4.63
CA VAL A 43 -5.88 -2.29 -3.90
C VAL A 43 -5.02 -1.13 -4.38
N ARG A 44 -4.24 -0.52 -3.49
CA ARG A 44 -3.34 0.59 -3.86
C ARG A 44 -2.08 0.12 -4.59
N LEU A 45 -1.60 -1.09 -4.31
CA LEU A 45 -0.41 -1.70 -4.91
C LEU A 45 -0.76 -3.09 -5.44
N ASP A 46 0.10 -3.62 -6.32
CA ASP A 46 0.05 -5.01 -6.79
C ASP A 46 -1.27 -5.46 -7.47
N TYR A 47 -2.09 -4.52 -7.96
CA TYR A 47 -3.40 -4.82 -8.59
C TYR A 47 -3.31 -5.93 -9.65
N ASP A 48 -2.31 -5.89 -10.54
CA ASP A 48 -2.21 -6.84 -11.65
C ASP A 48 -1.93 -8.29 -11.15
N TRP A 49 -1.42 -8.44 -9.93
CA TRP A 49 -1.33 -9.74 -9.23
C TRP A 49 -2.71 -10.20 -8.75
N PHE A 50 -3.53 -9.32 -8.17
CA PHE A 50 -4.89 -9.62 -7.73
C PHE A 50 -5.84 -9.90 -8.91
N GLU A 51 -5.73 -9.13 -10.01
CA GLU A 51 -6.43 -9.42 -11.26
C GLU A 51 -6.07 -10.81 -11.80
N THR A 52 -4.78 -11.18 -11.70
CA THR A 52 -4.28 -12.52 -12.06
C THR A 52 -4.70 -13.60 -11.06
N LEU A 53 -5.01 -13.26 -9.81
CA LEU A 53 -5.62 -14.18 -8.83
C LEU A 53 -7.08 -14.44 -9.20
N CYS A 54 -7.91 -13.40 -9.32
CA CYS A 54 -9.33 -13.51 -9.68
C CYS A 54 -9.52 -14.32 -10.98
N ARG A 55 -8.73 -14.01 -12.01
CA ARG A 55 -8.75 -14.73 -13.30
C ARG A 55 -8.42 -16.23 -13.18
N LYS A 56 -7.68 -16.68 -12.17
CA LYS A 56 -7.43 -18.12 -11.92
C LYS A 56 -8.62 -18.84 -11.29
N HIS A 57 -9.47 -18.11 -10.58
CA HIS A 57 -10.72 -18.62 -9.99
C HIS A 57 -11.93 -18.42 -10.92
N ASN A 58 -11.69 -17.96 -12.16
CA ASN A 58 -12.68 -17.63 -13.21
C ASN A 58 -13.50 -16.36 -12.93
N THR A 59 -12.98 -15.45 -12.12
CA THR A 59 -13.60 -14.17 -11.78
C THR A 59 -12.97 -13.02 -12.56
N GLU A 60 -13.78 -12.23 -13.27
CA GLU A 60 -13.33 -11.01 -13.96
C GLU A 60 -13.39 -9.79 -13.02
N ILE A 61 -12.46 -8.82 -13.17
CA ILE A 61 -12.57 -7.51 -12.51
C ILE A 61 -12.83 -6.44 -13.57
N VAL A 62 -14.02 -5.85 -13.54
CA VAL A 62 -14.47 -4.82 -14.49
C VAL A 62 -14.28 -3.43 -13.90
N VAL A 63 -13.46 -2.61 -14.57
CA VAL A 63 -13.16 -1.23 -14.17
C VAL A 63 -14.07 -0.26 -14.92
N LEU A 64 -15.01 0.37 -14.21
CA LEU A 64 -16.01 1.27 -14.77
C LEU A 64 -15.47 2.68 -15.12
N ASN A 65 -14.29 3.03 -14.60
CA ASN A 65 -13.45 4.16 -15.05
C ASN A 65 -14.17 5.54 -15.04
N ASN A 66 -15.02 5.78 -14.03
CA ASN A 66 -15.84 7.00 -13.89
C ASN A 66 -15.15 8.06 -13.02
N VAL A 67 -15.08 9.29 -13.53
CA VAL A 67 -13.94 10.25 -13.53
C VAL A 67 -13.34 10.73 -12.18
N GLU A 68 -13.77 10.24 -11.03
CA GLU A 68 -13.25 10.68 -9.72
C GLU A 68 -12.05 9.84 -9.23
N THR A 69 -10.83 10.40 -9.31
CA THR A 69 -9.60 9.76 -8.81
C THR A 69 -9.62 9.50 -7.30
N SER A 70 -8.65 8.73 -6.77
CA SER A 70 -8.20 8.91 -5.38
C SER A 70 -8.12 10.40 -5.05
N PRO A 71 -8.67 10.86 -3.93
CA PRO A 71 -8.37 12.19 -3.42
C PRO A 71 -6.85 12.32 -3.23
N ASP A 72 -6.27 13.46 -3.60
CA ASP A 72 -4.82 13.71 -3.48
C ASP A 72 -4.30 13.44 -2.05
N GLN A 73 -5.14 13.75 -1.06
CA GLN A 73 -4.88 13.47 0.36
C GLN A 73 -4.67 11.97 0.64
N GLU A 74 -5.50 11.09 0.08
CA GLU A 74 -5.38 9.63 0.22
C GLU A 74 -4.15 9.09 -0.55
N MET A 75 -3.62 9.84 -1.53
CA MET A 75 -2.34 9.54 -2.16
C MET A 75 -1.15 9.95 -1.26
N VAL A 76 -1.21 11.14 -0.66
CA VAL A 76 -0.20 11.66 0.27
C VAL A 76 -0.11 10.80 1.54
N ASP A 77 -1.23 10.44 2.15
CA ASP A 77 -1.26 9.68 3.41
C ASP A 77 -0.70 8.26 3.25
N ASP A 78 -0.90 7.64 2.09
CA ASP A 78 -0.31 6.34 1.75
C ASP A 78 1.20 6.44 1.49
N ILE A 79 1.68 7.48 0.81
CA ILE A 79 3.12 7.74 0.64
C ILE A 79 3.78 7.96 2.01
N VAL A 80 3.15 8.77 2.88
CA VAL A 80 3.61 8.99 4.27
C VAL A 80 3.61 7.68 5.06
N SER A 81 2.61 6.82 4.88
CA SER A 81 2.53 5.50 5.53
C SER A 81 3.65 4.57 5.08
N ILE A 82 3.90 4.47 3.77
CA ILE A 82 5.01 3.71 3.18
C ILE A 82 6.36 4.20 3.72
N VAL A 83 6.61 5.52 3.68
CA VAL A 83 7.86 6.13 4.19
C VAL A 83 8.06 5.87 5.68
N ASN A 84 7.00 5.90 6.49
CA ASN A 84 7.08 5.56 7.91
C ASN A 84 7.42 4.07 8.13
N ILE A 85 6.81 3.15 7.38
CA ILE A 85 7.10 1.71 7.47
C ILE A 85 8.58 1.41 7.17
N PHE A 86 9.14 2.01 6.12
CA PHE A 86 10.56 1.84 5.80
C PHE A 86 11.49 2.58 6.80
N SER A 87 11.14 3.78 7.24
CA SER A 87 11.92 4.55 8.22
C SER A 87 12.03 3.84 9.58
N CYS A 88 11.00 3.11 10.00
CA CYS A 88 11.03 2.30 11.23
C CYS A 88 11.96 1.08 11.12
N ARG A 89 12.19 0.56 9.91
CA ARG A 89 13.11 -0.57 9.65
C ARG A 89 14.57 -0.14 9.55
N LEU A 90 14.85 1.14 9.34
CA LEU A 90 16.20 1.69 9.19
C LEU A 90 16.63 2.41 10.49
N PRO A 91 17.41 1.76 11.38
CA PRO A 91 17.69 2.30 12.72
C PRO A 91 18.44 3.64 12.73
N GLY A 92 19.14 3.98 11.65
CA GLY A 92 19.73 5.32 11.43
C GLY A 92 18.68 6.43 11.26
N LEU A 93 17.56 6.15 10.58
CA LEU A 93 16.51 7.15 10.31
C LEU A 93 15.78 7.60 11.59
N ARG A 94 15.75 6.78 12.64
CA ARG A 94 15.25 7.24 13.96
C ARG A 94 16.18 8.28 14.61
N LYS A 95 17.49 8.27 14.32
CA LYS A 95 18.44 9.33 14.71
C LYS A 95 18.24 10.59 13.86
N TYR A 96 17.91 10.45 12.57
CA TYR A 96 17.58 11.58 11.72
C TYR A 96 16.26 12.25 12.11
N LYS A 97 15.22 11.49 12.48
CA LYS A 97 13.96 12.05 13.01
C LYS A 97 14.17 12.94 14.23
N SER A 98 15.07 12.57 15.15
CA SER A 98 15.42 13.42 16.30
C SER A 98 16.40 14.55 15.97
N LYS A 99 17.31 14.42 14.98
CA LYS A 99 18.11 15.56 14.48
C LYS A 99 17.20 16.64 13.85
N ILE A 100 16.24 16.23 13.02
CA ILE A 100 15.30 17.11 12.31
C ILE A 100 14.35 17.80 13.29
N ALA A 101 13.75 17.06 14.24
CA ALA A 101 12.90 17.65 15.28
C ALA A 101 13.66 18.65 16.19
N ASN A 102 14.98 18.49 16.34
CA ASN A 102 15.84 19.42 17.07
C ASN A 102 16.53 20.46 16.16
N GLY A 103 16.05 20.66 14.93
CA GLY A 103 16.48 21.73 14.03
C GLY A 103 17.93 21.66 13.53
N LYS A 104 18.63 20.51 13.65
CA LYS A 104 20.01 20.38 13.19
C LYS A 104 20.06 19.99 11.71
N SER A 105 20.77 20.79 10.90
CA SER A 105 20.93 20.60 9.46
C SER A 105 21.62 19.26 9.14
N LEU A 106 21.23 18.67 8.01
CA LEU A 106 21.84 17.44 7.48
C LEU A 106 23.10 17.79 6.66
N THR A 107 24.09 18.38 7.32
CA THR A 107 25.33 18.91 6.72
C THR A 107 26.58 18.21 7.26
N ASP A 108 26.47 16.90 7.50
CA ASP A 108 27.58 15.99 7.82
C ASP A 108 27.57 14.84 6.79
N GLY A 109 28.22 15.04 5.65
CA GLY A 109 28.46 13.97 4.67
C GLY A 109 29.49 12.97 5.21
N GLU A 110 29.30 11.67 4.95
CA GLU A 110 30.14 10.63 5.53
C GLU A 110 31.58 10.68 4.99
N ASN A 111 32.53 10.95 5.89
CA ASN A 111 33.97 10.82 5.68
C ASN A 111 34.62 10.34 6.99
N ASN A 112 34.51 9.04 7.25
CA ASN A 112 35.26 8.31 8.28
C ASN A 112 35.36 6.82 7.91
N ASP A 113 35.71 6.54 6.65
CA ASP A 113 36.43 5.31 6.31
C ASP A 113 37.93 5.56 6.55
N LYS A 114 38.62 4.55 7.09
CA LYS A 114 39.96 4.60 7.72
C LYS A 114 39.93 5.17 9.16
N ASP A 115 40.77 4.71 10.09
CA ASP A 115 41.93 3.81 9.92
C ASP A 115 41.87 2.51 10.75
N SER A 116 42.56 1.52 10.22
CA SER A 116 42.82 0.17 10.71
C SER A 116 43.53 0.10 12.07
N LYS A 117 43.20 -0.92 12.88
CA LYS A 117 44.17 -1.92 13.40
C LYS A 117 43.54 -3.02 14.25
N GLU A 118 43.68 -4.26 13.77
CA GLU A 118 44.18 -5.39 14.58
C GLU A 118 45.70 -5.18 14.83
N PRO A 119 46.34 -5.86 15.80
CA PRO A 119 45.87 -6.96 16.64
C PRO A 119 45.47 -6.57 18.08
#